data_AF-A0A9D0CT10-F1
#
_entry.id   AF-A0A9D0CT10-F1
#
_cell.length_a   1.000
_cell.length_b   1.000
_cell.length_c   1.000
_cell.angle_alpha   90.00
_cell.angle_beta   90.00
_cell.angle_gamma   90.00
#
_symmetry.space_group_name_H-M   'P 1'
#
loop_
_entity.id
_entity.type
_entity.pdbx_description
1 polymer ?
#
loop_
_entity_poly.entity_id
_entity_poly.type
_entity_poly.pdbx_seq_one_letter_code
_entity_poly.pdbx_strand_id
1 'polypeptide(L)' 'MSTTTLTSKGQLTLPKAIRDQTKLHAGDKLEVLV' A
#
# COMPACT_ATOMS: atom_id res chain seq x y z
N MET A 1 12.68 -3.94 -6.17
CA MET A 1 12.40 -2.57 -5.68
C MET A 1 10.98 -2.23 -6.07
N SER A 2 10.12 -1.90 -5.10
CA SER A 2 8.71 -1.61 -5.34
C SER A 2 8.40 -0.19 -4.91
N THR A 3 8.53 0.76 -5.84
CA THR A 3 8.19 2.17 -5.64
C THR A 3 6.80 2.43 -6.21
N THR A 4 6.02 3.28 -5.53
CA THR A 4 4.70 3.72 -6.01
C THR A 4 4.64 5.25 -6.00
N THR A 5 3.68 5.81 -6.72
CA THR A 5 3.51 7.27 -6.80
C THR A 5 2.34 7.68 -5.91
N LEU A 6 2.55 8.70 -5.09
CA LEU A 6 1.46 9.34 -4.36
C LEU A 6 0.68 10.22 -5.34
N THR A 7 -0.61 9.95 -5.48
CA THR A 7 -1.49 10.78 -6.31
C THR A 7 -1.73 12.14 -5.65
N SER A 8 -2.19 13.12 -6.42
CA SER A 8 -2.55 14.46 -5.90
C SER A 8 -3.64 14.44 -4.83
N LYS A 9 -4.42 13.36 -4.76
CA LYS A 9 -5.46 13.14 -3.73
C LYS A 9 -4.94 12.42 -2.49
N GLY A 10 -3.63 12.20 -2.38
CA GLY A 10 -3.04 11.49 -1.25
C GLY A 10 -3.25 9.97 -1.25
N GLN A 11 -3.75 9.40 -2.35
CA GLN A 11 -3.89 7.94 -2.49
C GLN A 11 -2.60 7.34 -3.03
N LEU A 12 -2.22 6.17 -2.53
CA LEU A 12 -1.10 5.36 -3.03
C LEU A 12 -1.61 3.97 -3.41
N THR A 13 -1.08 3.42 -4.50
CA THR A 13 -1.37 2.03 -4.89
C THR A 13 -0.34 1.12 -4.25
N LEU A 14 -0.80 0.14 -3.46
CA LEU A 14 0.05 -0.89 -2.90
C LEU A 14 0.38 -1.96 -3.96
N PRO A 15 1.65 -2.06 -4.42
CA PRO A 15 2.01 -3.00 -5.48
C PRO A 15 1.76 -4.44 -5.08
N LYS A 16 1.42 -5.28 -6.07
CA LYS A 16 1.01 -6.68 -5.84
C LYS A 16 2.05 -7.48 -5.06
N ALA A 17 3.34 -7.30 -5.38
CA ALA A 17 4.42 -7.97 -4.66
C ALA A 17 4.44 -7.68 -3.14
N ILE A 18 4.10 -6.45 -2.73
CA ILE A 18 4.02 -6.11 -1.29
C ILE A 18 2.76 -6.73 -0.69
N ARG A 19 1.60 -6.61 -1.35
CA ARG A 19 0.34 -7.24 -0.89
C ARG A 19 0.48 -8.74 -0.65
N ASP A 20 1.14 -9.44 -1.56
CA ASP A 20 1.33 -10.89 -1.49
C ASP A 20 2.27 -11.28 -0.33
N GLN A 21 3.31 -10.48 -0.06
CA GLN A 21 4.24 -10.71 1.04
C GLN A 21 3.63 -10.41 2.42
N THR A 22 2.82 -9.35 2.51
CA THR A 22 2.19 -8.94 3.77
C THR A 22 0.81 -9.56 4.00
N LYS A 23 0.31 -10.35 3.03
CA LYS A 23 -1.02 -11.00 3.04
C LYS A 23 -2.16 -10.02 3.33
N LEU A 24 -2.08 -8.81 2.77
CA LEU A 24 -3.10 -7.78 2.96
C LEU A 24 -4.29 -8.00 2.03
N HIS A 25 -5.48 -7.85 2.59
CA HIS A 25 -6.76 -8.01 1.92
C HIS A 25 -7.52 -6.68 1.85
N ALA A 26 -8.52 -6.64 0.98
CA ALA A 26 -9.41 -5.50 0.90
C ALA A 26 -10.20 -5.36 2.21
N GLY A 27 -10.15 -4.17 2.82
CA GLY A 27 -10.83 -3.87 4.08
C GLY A 27 -9.93 -3.93 5.32
N ASP A 28 -8.69 -4.39 5.17
CA ASP A 28 -7.72 -4.38 6.28
C ASP A 28 -7.41 -2.94 6.71
N LYS A 29 -7.34 -2.72 8.02
CA LYS A 29 -6.92 -1.45 8.60
C LYS A 29 -5.40 -1.41 8.68
N LEU A 30 -4.83 -0.29 8.26
CA LEU A 30 -3.39 -0.04 8.27
C LEU A 30 -3.10 1.17 9.16
N GLU A 31 -2.14 1.04 10.05
CA GLU A 31 -1.58 2.14 10.81
C GLU A 31 -0.30 2.62 10.11
N VAL A 32 -0.14 3.94 9.98
CA VAL A 32 1.04 4.56 9.39
C VAL A 32 1.77 5.32 10.50
N LEU A 33 3.00 4.91 10.80
CA LEU A 33 3.87 5.57 11.77
C LEU A 33 4.86 6.50 11.04
N VAL A 34 5.16 7.66 11.65
CA VAL A 34 6.13 8.66 11.16
C VAL A 34 7.33 8.71 12.09
#